data_AF-X0RRP3-F1
#
_entry.id   AF-X0RRP3-F1
#
_cell.length_a   1.000
_cell.length_b   1.000
_cell.length_c   1.000
_cell.angle_alpha   90.00
_cell.angle_beta   90.00
_cell.angle_gamma   90.00
#
_symmetry.space_group_name_H-M   'P 1'
#
loop_
_entity.id
_entity.type
_entity.pdbx_description
1 polymer ?
#
loop_
_entity_poly.entity_id
_entity_poly.type
_entity_poly.pdbx_seq_one_letter_code
_entity_poly.pdbx_strand_id
1 'polypeptide(L)'
;MSTSKISTSVLTKKYLHPGEKTKEDLWNRVAREIASVSKLATEKGYRDLLDNWQFVPAGRILAGAGRTGKHGCINCFFIGIGEDSVEGIMDAAKRLAVIYKHQGGCGIDISSLRPKKVGLADGGRIPGAPGFMQLFSDVTTSIAQSGRRGALIILLDVYHPDIVDFVKIKSEGGVVNAANVSVRVHDAFMEAVRRGETWKLRWPATPEGEVIDEIDARELYDLIIGKAWENGEPGMFFVNTAQRGNLEALEIGERTTGVNP
;
A
#
# COMPACT_ATOMS: atom_id res chain seq x y z
N MET A 1 10.93 -35.31 -0.17
CA MET A 1 9.49 -35.09 -0.50
C MET A 1 9.39 -34.76 -1.98
N SER A 2 8.45 -35.33 -2.73
CA SER A 2 8.29 -35.00 -4.16
C SER A 2 7.67 -33.62 -4.32
N THR A 3 8.26 -32.78 -5.18
CA THR A 3 7.72 -31.45 -5.51
C THR A 3 6.35 -31.56 -6.16
N SER A 4 5.37 -30.78 -5.69
CA SER A 4 4.02 -30.79 -6.28
C SER A 4 4.03 -30.22 -7.71
N LYS A 5 3.10 -30.69 -8.55
CA LYS A 5 2.92 -30.16 -9.93
C LYS A 5 2.67 -28.63 -9.93
N ILE A 6 2.00 -28.12 -8.90
CA ILE A 6 1.74 -26.68 -8.73
C ILE A 6 3.04 -25.94 -8.47
N SER A 7 3.87 -26.44 -7.53
CA SER A 7 5.16 -25.84 -7.20
C SER A 7 6.09 -25.79 -8.42
N THR A 8 6.15 -26.87 -9.20
CA THR A 8 6.93 -26.90 -10.46
C THR A 8 6.40 -25.88 -11.47
N SER A 9 5.07 -25.80 -11.66
CA SER A 9 4.45 -24.83 -12.56
C SER A 9 4.77 -23.38 -12.15
N VAL A 10 4.68 -23.05 -10.86
CA VAL A 10 5.00 -21.72 -10.33
C VAL A 10 6.48 -21.40 -10.52
N LEU A 11 7.37 -22.34 -10.17
CA LEU A 11 8.82 -22.19 -10.33
C LEU A 11 9.17 -21.82 -11.78
N THR A 12 8.73 -22.65 -12.72
CA THR A 12 9.04 -22.47 -14.14
C THR A 12 8.43 -21.20 -14.73
N LYS A 13 7.20 -20.85 -14.36
CA LYS A 13 6.51 -19.68 -14.94
C LYS A 13 6.96 -18.34 -14.35
N LYS A 14 7.41 -18.32 -13.09
CA LYS A 14 7.62 -17.05 -12.35
C LYS A 14 9.06 -16.76 -11.97
N TYR A 15 9.89 -17.78 -11.73
CA TYR A 15 11.18 -17.57 -11.04
C TYR A 15 12.41 -17.99 -11.84
N LEU A 16 12.29 -18.97 -12.75
CA LEU A 16 13.40 -19.38 -13.60
C LEU A 16 13.69 -18.35 -14.69
N HIS A 17 14.95 -17.96 -14.82
CA HIS A 17 15.46 -17.14 -15.92
C HIS A 17 15.70 -17.99 -17.17
N PRO A 18 15.81 -17.38 -18.37
CA PRO A 18 16.17 -18.11 -19.57
C PRO A 18 17.46 -18.93 -19.38
N GLY A 19 17.38 -20.24 -19.61
CA GLY A 19 18.48 -21.18 -19.41
C GLY A 19 18.42 -21.97 -18.10
N GLU A 20 17.71 -21.48 -17.08
CA GLU A 20 17.49 -22.20 -15.83
C GLU A 20 16.38 -23.25 -15.98
N LYS A 21 16.57 -24.42 -15.38
CA LYS A 21 15.63 -25.56 -15.51
C LYS A 21 15.15 -26.10 -14.17
N THR A 22 15.92 -25.87 -13.11
CA THR A 22 15.76 -26.52 -11.81
C THR A 22 15.70 -25.51 -10.67
N LYS A 23 15.24 -25.96 -9.50
CA LYS A 23 15.26 -25.15 -8.27
C LYS A 23 16.71 -24.83 -7.87
N GLU A 24 17.61 -25.77 -8.14
CA GLU A 24 19.03 -25.68 -7.85
C GLU A 24 19.68 -24.55 -8.67
N ASP A 25 19.28 -24.35 -9.94
CA ASP A 25 19.73 -23.22 -10.75
C ASP A 25 19.32 -21.88 -10.12
N LEU A 26 18.04 -21.77 -9.71
CA LEU A 26 17.50 -20.59 -9.02
C LEU A 26 18.25 -20.33 -7.70
N TRP A 27 18.49 -21.37 -6.88
CA TRP A 27 19.22 -21.26 -5.62
C TRP A 27 20.67 -20.86 -5.80
N ASN A 28 21.36 -21.37 -6.82
CA ASN A 28 22.71 -20.93 -7.15
C ASN A 28 22.74 -19.45 -7.52
N ARG A 29 21.83 -19.00 -8.40
CA ARG A 29 21.74 -17.59 -8.76
C ARG A 29 21.47 -16.74 -7.53
N VAL A 30 20.40 -17.03 -6.79
CA VAL A 30 20.01 -16.21 -5.63
C VAL A 30 21.11 -16.16 -4.57
N ALA A 31 21.75 -17.29 -4.23
CA ALA A 31 22.83 -17.33 -3.26
C ALA A 31 24.04 -16.47 -3.69
N ARG A 32 24.45 -16.58 -4.96
CA ARG A 32 25.55 -15.78 -5.53
C ARG A 32 25.24 -14.28 -5.49
N GLU A 33 24.02 -13.90 -5.84
CA GLU A 33 23.62 -12.49 -5.91
C GLU A 33 23.46 -11.87 -4.52
N ILE A 34 23.04 -12.63 -3.50
CA ILE A 34 23.05 -12.15 -2.11
C ILE A 34 24.50 -12.02 -1.62
N ALA A 35 25.35 -13.01 -1.90
CA ALA A 35 26.75 -13.01 -1.49
C ALA A 35 27.56 -11.88 -2.15
N SER A 36 27.18 -11.41 -3.34
CA SER A 36 27.88 -10.32 -4.04
C SER A 36 27.71 -8.96 -3.36
N VAL A 37 26.66 -8.78 -2.55
CA VAL A 37 26.34 -7.52 -1.86
C VAL A 37 26.40 -7.61 -0.33
N SER A 38 26.42 -8.82 0.24
CA SER A 38 26.44 -9.04 1.69
C SER A 38 27.75 -9.65 2.17
N LYS A 39 28.28 -9.14 3.28
CA LYS A 39 29.47 -9.68 3.97
C LYS A 39 29.14 -10.65 5.12
N LEU A 40 27.86 -10.96 5.35
CA LEU A 40 27.43 -11.73 6.52
C LEU A 40 27.70 -13.24 6.37
N ALA A 41 27.70 -13.77 5.15
CA ALA A 41 27.99 -15.16 4.86
C ALA A 41 28.60 -15.32 3.47
N THR A 42 29.24 -16.47 3.22
CA THR A 42 29.71 -16.85 1.89
C THR A 42 28.56 -17.29 1.00
N GLU A 43 28.78 -17.38 -0.32
CA GLU A 43 27.80 -17.95 -1.27
C GLU A 43 27.34 -19.35 -0.83
N LYS A 44 28.28 -20.20 -0.38
CA LYS A 44 27.95 -21.52 0.18
C LYS A 44 27.05 -21.40 1.40
N GLY A 45 27.35 -20.49 2.33
CA GLY A 45 26.52 -20.26 3.51
C GLY A 45 25.09 -19.85 3.15
N TYR A 46 24.92 -18.95 2.19
CA TYR A 46 23.59 -18.59 1.70
C TYR A 46 22.89 -19.75 0.98
N ARG A 47 23.63 -20.53 0.19
CA ARG A 47 23.09 -21.72 -0.48
C ARG A 47 22.59 -22.76 0.52
N ASP A 48 23.33 -22.99 1.61
CA ASP A 48 22.95 -23.92 2.68
C ASP A 48 21.65 -23.49 3.37
N LEU A 49 21.47 -22.19 3.63
CA LEU A 49 20.21 -21.65 4.20
C LEU A 49 19.00 -21.92 3.28
N LEU A 50 19.19 -21.74 1.97
CA LEU A 50 18.17 -21.95 0.96
C LEU A 50 17.82 -23.44 0.76
N ASP A 51 18.83 -24.32 0.75
CA ASP A 51 18.62 -25.77 0.59
C ASP A 51 17.88 -26.38 1.79
N ASN A 52 18.16 -25.88 2.99
CA ASN A 52 17.55 -26.33 4.23
C ASN A 52 16.24 -25.60 4.59
N TRP A 53 15.73 -24.74 3.70
CA TRP A 53 14.51 -23.95 3.92
C TRP A 53 14.54 -23.09 5.19
N GLN A 54 15.72 -22.73 5.67
CA GLN A 54 15.90 -21.84 6.83
C GLN A 54 15.61 -20.39 6.45
N PHE A 55 15.66 -20.09 5.15
CA PHE A 55 15.34 -18.79 4.59
C PHE A 55 14.71 -18.97 3.20
N VAL A 56 13.66 -18.19 2.91
CA VAL A 56 13.05 -18.11 1.58
C VAL A 56 12.88 -16.63 1.24
N PRO A 57 13.63 -16.09 0.26
CA PRO A 57 13.47 -14.70 -0.16
C PRO A 57 12.06 -14.43 -0.70
N ALA A 58 11.63 -13.18 -0.59
CA ALA A 58 10.39 -12.73 -1.21
C ALA A 58 10.40 -12.97 -2.72
N GLY A 59 9.22 -13.23 -3.31
CA GLY A 59 9.09 -13.64 -4.71
C GLY A 59 9.75 -12.69 -5.73
N ARG A 60 9.88 -11.40 -5.42
CA ARG A 60 10.55 -10.42 -6.31
C ARG A 60 12.06 -10.52 -6.25
N ILE A 61 12.62 -10.88 -5.10
CA ILE A 61 14.04 -11.22 -4.99
C ILE A 61 14.32 -12.48 -5.82
N LEU A 62 13.45 -13.50 -5.71
CA LEU A 62 13.56 -14.73 -6.51
C LEU A 62 13.54 -14.46 -8.02
N ALA A 63 12.61 -13.63 -8.47
CA ALA A 63 12.46 -13.28 -9.89
C ALA A 63 13.53 -12.29 -10.39
N GLY A 64 14.02 -11.39 -9.54
CA GLY A 64 14.84 -10.24 -9.92
C GLY A 64 16.36 -10.43 -9.71
N ALA A 65 16.79 -11.17 -8.69
CA ALA A 65 18.21 -11.32 -8.37
C ALA A 65 19.00 -11.88 -9.57
N GLY A 66 20.10 -11.24 -9.93
CA GLY A 66 20.95 -11.66 -11.05
C GLY A 66 20.38 -11.40 -12.44
N ARG A 67 19.24 -10.69 -12.54
CA ARG A 67 18.67 -10.28 -13.82
C ARG A 67 19.31 -8.99 -14.31
N THR A 68 19.79 -8.97 -15.54
CA THR A 68 20.22 -7.74 -16.20
C THR A 68 18.99 -7.00 -16.75
N GLY A 69 18.83 -5.71 -16.42
CA GLY A 69 17.75 -4.85 -16.93
C GLY A 69 16.82 -4.22 -15.87
N LYS A 70 15.62 -3.79 -16.28
CA LYS A 70 14.71 -2.91 -15.52
C LYS A 70 13.89 -3.59 -14.39
N HIS A 71 14.33 -4.73 -13.86
CA HIS A 71 13.59 -5.49 -12.84
C HIS A 71 14.17 -5.24 -11.45
N GLY A 72 13.39 -4.61 -10.57
CA GLY A 72 13.80 -4.38 -9.18
C GLY A 72 13.54 -5.57 -8.27
N CYS A 73 14.34 -5.73 -7.22
CA CYS A 73 14.13 -6.72 -6.16
C CYS A 73 13.17 -6.23 -5.05
N ILE A 74 12.77 -4.96 -5.08
CA ILE A 74 11.88 -4.36 -4.07
C ILE A 74 10.41 -4.67 -4.44
N ASN A 75 9.64 -5.16 -3.46
CA ASN A 75 8.25 -5.56 -3.66
C ASN A 75 7.28 -4.38 -3.60
N CYS A 76 7.35 -3.59 -2.54
CA CYS A 76 6.27 -2.72 -2.11
C CYS A 76 6.81 -1.33 -1.74
N PHE A 77 6.01 -0.31 -2.03
CA PHE A 77 6.32 1.10 -1.85
C PHE A 77 5.17 1.80 -1.13
N PHE A 78 5.44 2.99 -0.63
CA PHE A 78 4.42 3.88 -0.07
C PHE A 78 4.74 5.32 -0.48
N ILE A 79 3.73 6.08 -0.89
CA ILE A 79 3.86 7.48 -1.28
C ILE A 79 2.71 8.31 -0.70
N GLY A 80 2.93 9.62 -0.55
CA GLY A 80 1.85 10.59 -0.37
C GLY A 80 1.65 11.42 -1.65
N ILE A 81 0.60 12.24 -1.67
CA ILE A 81 0.42 13.23 -2.74
C ILE A 81 1.50 14.32 -2.70
N GLY A 82 1.92 14.72 -1.51
CA GLY A 82 2.76 15.90 -1.32
C GLY A 82 1.90 17.15 -1.22
N GLU A 83 1.86 17.95 -2.27
CA GLU A 83 1.09 19.20 -2.31
C GLU A 83 -0.38 18.96 -2.70
N ASP A 84 -1.30 19.67 -2.03
CA ASP A 84 -2.73 19.68 -2.35
C ASP A 84 -3.01 20.54 -3.61
N SER A 85 -2.59 20.02 -4.76
CA SER A 85 -2.66 20.66 -6.07
C SER A 85 -2.85 19.64 -7.19
N VAL A 86 -3.25 20.10 -8.38
CA VAL A 86 -3.35 19.23 -9.56
C VAL A 86 -1.96 18.68 -9.92
N GLU A 87 -0.93 19.51 -9.81
CA GLU A 87 0.46 19.12 -10.01
C GLU A 87 0.84 17.99 -9.06
N GLY A 88 0.56 18.10 -7.75
CA GLY A 88 0.83 17.05 -6.76
C GLY A 88 0.11 15.74 -7.07
N ILE A 89 -1.17 15.82 -7.44
CA ILE A 89 -1.98 14.65 -7.83
C ILE A 89 -1.37 13.94 -9.05
N MET A 90 -1.01 14.70 -10.08
CA MET A 90 -0.44 14.16 -11.31
C MET A 90 0.99 13.63 -11.10
N ASP A 91 1.76 14.25 -10.22
CA ASP A 91 3.09 13.76 -9.83
C ASP A 91 3.00 12.43 -9.05
N ALA A 92 2.01 12.30 -8.16
CA ALA A 92 1.73 11.04 -7.48
C ALA A 92 1.31 9.94 -8.48
N ALA A 93 0.44 10.26 -9.45
CA ALA A 93 0.05 9.34 -10.52
C ALA A 93 1.27 8.90 -11.36
N LYS A 94 2.19 9.83 -11.69
CA LYS A 94 3.45 9.52 -12.38
C LYS A 94 4.36 8.62 -11.53
N ARG A 95 4.46 8.85 -10.21
CA ARG A 95 5.25 7.99 -9.31
C ARG A 95 4.68 6.58 -9.24
N LEU A 96 3.35 6.43 -9.09
CA LEU A 96 2.68 5.14 -9.19
C LEU A 96 3.01 4.44 -10.50
N ALA A 97 2.95 5.17 -11.61
CA ALA A 97 3.26 4.62 -12.93
C ALA A 97 4.69 4.07 -13.03
N VAL A 98 5.68 4.79 -12.48
CA VAL A 98 7.07 4.33 -12.43
C VAL A 98 7.22 3.10 -11.53
N ILE A 99 6.57 3.08 -10.35
CA ILE A 99 6.59 1.93 -9.45
C ILE A 99 6.02 0.70 -10.15
N TYR A 100 4.89 0.82 -10.85
CA TYR A 100 4.28 -0.28 -11.58
C TYR A 100 5.07 -0.73 -12.81
N LYS A 101 5.72 0.19 -13.52
CA LYS A 101 6.67 -0.15 -14.59
C LYS A 101 7.81 -1.04 -14.08
N HIS A 102 8.25 -0.81 -12.85
CA HIS A 102 9.21 -1.66 -12.16
C HIS A 102 8.55 -2.81 -11.39
N GLN A 103 7.25 -3.02 -11.58
CA GLN A 103 6.40 -4.10 -11.06
C GLN A 103 6.28 -4.16 -9.52
N GLY A 104 6.42 -3.02 -8.84
CA GLY A 104 6.16 -2.91 -7.39
C GLY A 104 4.66 -2.76 -7.07
N GLY A 105 4.26 -3.08 -5.85
CA GLY A 105 2.99 -2.62 -5.27
C GLY A 105 3.16 -1.26 -4.58
N CYS A 106 2.09 -0.48 -4.42
CA CYS A 106 2.18 0.83 -3.79
C CYS A 106 1.00 1.10 -2.85
N GLY A 107 1.29 1.64 -1.67
CA GLY A 107 0.31 2.33 -0.86
C GLY A 107 0.35 3.83 -1.18
N ILE A 108 -0.79 4.51 -1.19
CA ILE A 108 -0.87 5.95 -1.38
C ILE A 108 -1.74 6.58 -0.29
N ASP A 109 -1.24 7.60 0.39
CA ASP A 109 -2.01 8.42 1.32
C ASP A 109 -2.56 9.65 0.61
N ILE A 110 -3.89 9.75 0.59
CA ILE A 110 -4.63 10.86 -0.03
C ILE A 110 -5.21 11.83 1.00
N SER A 111 -4.86 11.69 2.28
CA SER A 111 -5.38 12.53 3.38
C SER A 111 -4.97 14.00 3.29
N SER A 112 -3.97 14.32 2.47
CA SER A 112 -3.55 15.70 2.20
C SER A 112 -4.37 16.38 1.12
N LEU A 113 -5.28 15.67 0.43
CA LEU A 113 -6.18 16.28 -0.56
C LEU A 113 -7.36 16.93 0.12
N ARG A 114 -7.68 18.18 -0.24
CA ARG A 114 -8.78 18.91 0.40
C ARG A 114 -10.15 18.23 0.25
N PRO A 115 -11.01 18.31 1.28
CA PRO A 115 -12.33 17.73 1.25
C PRO A 115 -13.29 18.56 0.39
N LYS A 116 -14.33 17.93 -0.14
CA LYS A 116 -15.31 18.59 -1.01
C LYS A 116 -15.97 19.84 -0.39
N LYS A 117 -16.10 19.87 0.94
CA LYS A 117 -16.77 20.93 1.71
C LYS A 117 -15.93 22.20 1.90
N VAL A 118 -14.59 22.10 1.81
CA VAL A 118 -13.70 23.26 2.02
C VAL A 118 -13.58 24.13 0.77
N GLY A 119 -13.96 23.60 -0.40
CA GLY A 119 -14.06 24.37 -1.66
C GLY A 119 -12.72 24.87 -2.18
N LEU A 120 -12.78 25.70 -3.23
CA LEU A 120 -11.64 26.43 -3.80
C LEU A 120 -11.73 27.91 -3.42
N ALA A 121 -10.58 28.59 -3.41
CA ALA A 121 -10.50 30.03 -3.15
C ALA A 121 -11.30 30.87 -4.17
N ASP A 122 -11.52 30.34 -5.38
CA ASP A 122 -12.31 30.96 -6.45
C ASP A 122 -13.81 30.59 -6.39
N GLY A 123 -14.24 29.83 -5.36
CA GLY A 123 -15.62 29.37 -5.21
C GLY A 123 -15.98 28.15 -6.04
N GLY A 124 -15.03 27.54 -6.75
CA GLY A 124 -15.23 26.32 -7.52
C GLY A 124 -15.57 25.09 -6.66
N ARG A 125 -16.37 24.18 -7.24
CA ARG A 125 -16.71 22.89 -6.63
C ARG A 125 -15.61 21.87 -6.95
N ILE A 126 -15.17 21.14 -5.94
CA ILE A 126 -14.15 20.10 -6.07
C ILE A 126 -14.71 18.71 -5.77
N PRO A 127 -14.12 17.66 -6.35
CA PRO A 127 -14.62 16.30 -6.17
C PRO A 127 -14.22 15.69 -4.80
N GLY A 128 -13.38 16.37 -4.02
CA GLY A 128 -12.86 15.87 -2.74
C GLY A 128 -11.77 14.80 -2.92
N ALA A 129 -11.18 14.35 -1.81
CA ALA A 129 -10.10 13.36 -1.84
C ALA A 129 -10.51 12.05 -2.55
N PRO A 130 -11.70 11.46 -2.27
CA PRO A 130 -12.12 10.23 -2.93
C PRO A 130 -12.32 10.36 -4.44
N GLY A 131 -12.59 11.58 -4.94
CA GLY A 131 -12.79 11.85 -6.36
C GLY A 131 -11.60 11.50 -7.25
N PHE A 132 -10.39 11.50 -6.71
CA PHE A 132 -9.16 11.17 -7.43
C PHE A 132 -8.78 9.69 -7.36
N MET A 133 -9.51 8.87 -6.60
CA MET A 133 -9.21 7.45 -6.45
C MET A 133 -9.32 6.68 -7.77
N GLN A 134 -10.26 7.10 -8.64
CA GLN A 134 -10.42 6.49 -9.96
C GLN A 134 -9.16 6.66 -10.81
N LEU A 135 -8.57 7.86 -10.82
CA LEU A 135 -7.33 8.14 -11.52
C LEU A 135 -6.22 7.17 -11.09
N PHE A 136 -6.03 6.98 -9.79
CA PHE A 136 -4.98 6.07 -9.29
C PHE A 136 -5.28 4.59 -9.60
N SER A 137 -6.55 4.19 -9.56
CA SER A 137 -7.00 2.87 -9.99
C SER A 137 -6.75 2.63 -11.49
N ASP A 138 -7.01 3.63 -12.33
CA ASP A 138 -6.81 3.54 -13.78
C ASP A 138 -5.33 3.47 -14.13
N VAL A 139 -4.47 4.24 -13.46
CA VAL A 139 -3.01 4.12 -13.60
C VAL A 139 -2.55 2.69 -13.26
N THR A 140 -3.08 2.13 -12.17
CA THR A 140 -2.75 0.77 -11.71
C THR A 140 -3.17 -0.30 -12.72
N THR A 141 -4.31 -0.09 -13.38
CA THR A 141 -4.82 -1.01 -14.42
C THR A 141 -4.06 -0.87 -15.73
N SER A 142 -3.70 0.37 -16.10
CA SER A 142 -3.09 0.69 -17.40
C SER A 142 -1.65 0.21 -17.52
N ILE A 143 -0.91 0.16 -16.41
CA ILE A 143 0.50 -0.24 -16.42
C ILE A 143 0.63 -1.72 -16.05
N ALA A 144 0.68 -2.54 -17.09
CA ALA A 144 0.79 -3.99 -16.97
C ALA A 144 2.11 -4.43 -16.30
N GLN A 145 2.01 -5.33 -15.32
CA GLN A 145 3.17 -5.94 -14.65
C GLN A 145 3.43 -7.35 -15.17
N SER A 146 3.73 -7.49 -16.46
CA SER A 146 4.12 -8.78 -17.10
C SER A 146 3.23 -9.97 -16.68
N GLY A 147 1.90 -9.80 -16.79
CA GLY A 147 0.91 -10.84 -16.44
C GLY A 147 0.35 -10.74 -15.02
N ARG A 148 0.75 -9.73 -14.23
CA ARG A 148 0.15 -9.38 -12.93
C ARG A 148 -0.49 -7.98 -13.00
N ARG A 149 -1.59 -7.79 -12.27
CA ARG A 149 -2.18 -6.47 -12.00
C ARG A 149 -1.34 -5.76 -10.93
N GLY A 150 -1.14 -4.44 -11.05
CA GLY A 150 -0.57 -3.64 -9.97
C GLY A 150 -1.36 -3.81 -8.68
N ALA A 151 -0.68 -3.78 -7.54
CA ALA A 151 -1.31 -3.78 -6.23
C ALA A 151 -1.28 -2.34 -5.69
N LEU A 152 -2.45 -1.79 -5.41
CA LEU A 152 -2.63 -0.45 -4.86
C LEU A 152 -3.41 -0.54 -3.56
N ILE A 153 -2.94 0.14 -2.51
CA ILE A 153 -3.75 0.50 -1.34
C ILE A 153 -3.91 2.01 -1.32
N ILE A 154 -5.13 2.52 -1.20
CA ILE A 154 -5.41 3.93 -0.97
C ILE A 154 -5.79 4.10 0.50
N LEU A 155 -5.11 5.02 1.19
CA LEU A 155 -5.29 5.31 2.61
C LEU A 155 -5.93 6.70 2.77
N LEU A 156 -6.92 6.80 3.67
CA LEU A 156 -7.48 8.07 4.13
C LEU A 156 -7.58 8.11 5.65
N ASP A 157 -7.20 9.24 6.26
CA ASP A 157 -7.29 9.44 7.71
C ASP A 157 -8.74 9.58 8.19
N VAL A 158 -9.05 8.96 9.32
CA VAL A 158 -10.39 9.02 9.95
C VAL A 158 -10.78 10.44 10.40
N TYR A 159 -9.84 11.37 10.52
CA TYR A 159 -10.17 12.79 10.71
C TYR A 159 -10.73 13.45 9.44
N HIS A 160 -10.52 12.88 8.25
CA HIS A 160 -10.81 13.55 6.98
C HIS A 160 -12.34 13.75 6.76
N PRO A 161 -12.82 14.94 6.36
CA PRO A 161 -14.26 15.19 6.21
C PRO A 161 -14.97 14.36 5.12
N ASP A 162 -14.23 13.85 4.15
CA ASP A 162 -14.76 12.94 3.12
C ASP A 162 -14.70 11.44 3.53
N ILE A 163 -14.46 11.11 4.81
CA ILE A 163 -14.29 9.72 5.26
C ILE A 163 -15.49 8.82 4.95
N VAL A 164 -16.72 9.34 5.06
CA VAL A 164 -17.94 8.56 4.76
C VAL A 164 -18.01 8.20 3.28
N ASP A 165 -17.70 9.15 2.40
CA ASP A 165 -17.65 8.90 0.95
C ASP A 165 -16.55 7.89 0.59
N PHE A 166 -15.39 8.03 1.23
CA PHE A 166 -14.26 7.12 1.06
C PHE A 166 -14.62 5.67 1.44
N VAL A 167 -15.24 5.47 2.60
CA VAL A 167 -15.66 4.13 3.07
C VAL A 167 -16.72 3.53 2.13
N LYS A 168 -17.58 4.37 1.54
CA LYS A 168 -18.65 3.95 0.63
C LYS A 168 -18.22 3.84 -0.84
N ILE A 169 -17.01 4.25 -1.21
CA ILE A 169 -16.59 4.46 -2.62
C ILE A 169 -16.73 3.22 -3.53
N LYS A 170 -16.73 2.02 -2.94
CA LYS A 170 -16.87 0.74 -3.65
C LYS A 170 -18.24 0.07 -3.49
N SER A 171 -19.20 0.75 -2.87
CA SER A 171 -20.58 0.29 -2.88
C SER A 171 -21.15 0.38 -4.31
N GLU A 172 -22.24 -0.33 -4.58
CA GLU A 172 -23.00 -0.41 -5.84
C GLU A 172 -22.62 0.64 -6.92
N GLY A 173 -22.02 0.19 -8.03
CA GLY A 173 -21.61 1.05 -9.15
C GLY A 173 -20.21 1.67 -9.02
N GLY A 174 -19.45 1.33 -7.97
CA GLY A 174 -18.08 1.79 -7.76
C GLY A 174 -17.14 1.51 -8.93
N VAL A 175 -16.37 2.53 -9.33
CA VAL A 175 -15.45 2.49 -10.47
C VAL A 175 -14.01 2.08 -10.08
N VAL A 176 -13.69 2.13 -8.78
CA VAL A 176 -12.34 1.87 -8.22
C VAL A 176 -12.10 0.35 -8.09
N ASN A 177 -11.66 -0.27 -9.19
CA ASN A 177 -11.58 -1.73 -9.31
C ASN A 177 -10.17 -2.32 -9.13
N ALA A 178 -9.13 -1.48 -9.10
CA ALA A 178 -7.73 -1.92 -9.04
C ALA A 178 -6.97 -1.35 -7.82
N ALA A 179 -7.69 -0.95 -6.77
CA ALA A 179 -7.11 -0.51 -5.52
C ALA A 179 -7.87 -1.12 -4.35
N ASN A 180 -7.19 -1.56 -3.30
CA ASN A 180 -7.84 -1.75 -2.01
C ASN A 180 -7.88 -0.42 -1.24
N VAL A 181 -8.84 -0.27 -0.34
CA VAL A 181 -8.97 0.93 0.49
C VAL A 181 -8.69 0.62 1.95
N SER A 182 -8.11 1.57 2.68
CA SER A 182 -7.86 1.45 4.11
C SER A 182 -8.07 2.79 4.81
N VAL A 183 -8.59 2.73 6.04
CA VAL A 183 -8.73 3.91 6.91
C VAL A 183 -7.54 3.95 7.85
N ARG A 184 -6.86 5.10 7.95
CA ARG A 184 -5.87 5.36 9.00
C ARG A 184 -6.59 5.77 10.27
N VAL A 185 -6.44 4.95 11.31
CA VAL A 185 -7.21 5.01 12.54
C VAL A 185 -6.29 5.37 13.70
N HIS A 186 -6.74 6.32 14.51
CA HIS A 186 -6.04 6.77 15.71
C HIS A 186 -6.65 6.15 16.97
N ASP A 187 -5.84 5.98 18.01
CA ASP A 187 -6.30 5.48 19.32
C ASP A 187 -7.45 6.37 19.86
N ALA A 188 -7.37 7.69 19.65
CA ALA A 188 -8.40 8.64 20.04
C ALA A 188 -9.77 8.37 19.39
N PHE A 189 -9.79 7.94 18.12
CA PHE A 189 -11.04 7.54 17.46
C PHE A 189 -11.63 6.31 18.13
N MET A 190 -10.81 5.30 18.41
CA MET A 190 -11.27 4.08 19.08
C MET A 190 -11.77 4.35 20.52
N GLU A 191 -11.19 5.32 21.23
CA GLU A 191 -11.71 5.77 22.52
C GLU A 191 -13.09 6.45 22.37
N ALA A 192 -13.27 7.31 21.38
CA ALA A 192 -14.55 7.95 21.08
C ALA A 192 -15.64 6.89 20.74
N VAL A 193 -15.30 5.87 19.95
CA VAL A 193 -16.18 4.73 19.65
C VAL A 193 -16.61 4.00 20.93
N ARG A 194 -15.65 3.67 21.81
CA ARG A 194 -15.95 2.98 23.09
C ARG A 194 -16.90 3.79 23.95
N ARG A 195 -16.68 5.10 24.04
CA ARG A 195 -17.46 6.02 24.87
C ARG A 195 -18.80 6.44 24.25
N GLY A 196 -19.01 6.19 22.97
CA GLY A 196 -20.21 6.66 22.26
C GLY A 196 -20.21 8.17 22.09
N GLU A 197 -19.04 8.74 21.79
CA GLU A 197 -18.85 10.18 21.61
C GLU A 197 -18.96 10.57 20.13
N THR A 198 -19.21 11.85 19.90
CA THR A 198 -19.13 12.45 18.57
C THR A 198 -17.67 12.60 18.15
N TRP A 199 -17.38 12.15 16.93
CA TRP A 199 -16.09 12.33 16.27
C TRP A 199 -16.09 13.62 15.44
N LYS A 200 -15.02 14.41 15.61
CA LYS A 200 -14.83 15.68 14.90
C LYS A 200 -14.03 15.45 13.62
N LEU A 201 -14.65 15.70 12.48
CA LEU A 201 -14.01 15.68 11.17
C LEU A 201 -13.30 17.01 10.96
N ARG A 202 -12.01 16.94 10.61
CA ARG A 202 -11.08 18.08 10.66
C ARG A 202 -10.38 18.31 9.34
N TRP A 203 -10.13 19.58 9.02
CA TRP A 203 -9.27 19.98 7.92
C TRP A 203 -8.21 21.00 8.38
N PRO A 204 -6.91 20.78 8.14
CA PRO A 204 -6.28 19.55 7.64
C PRO A 204 -6.65 18.30 8.43
N ALA A 205 -6.55 17.11 7.84
CA ALA A 205 -6.96 15.85 8.47
C ALA A 205 -5.99 15.37 9.56
N THR A 206 -5.87 16.17 10.62
CA THR A 206 -5.02 15.94 11.80
C THR A 206 -5.79 16.31 13.08
N PRO A 207 -5.30 15.90 14.26
CA PRO A 207 -5.90 16.31 15.54
C PRO A 207 -6.00 17.83 15.74
N GLU A 208 -5.05 18.58 15.16
CA GLU A 208 -4.94 20.04 15.25
C GLU A 208 -5.75 20.79 14.19
N GLY A 209 -6.32 20.09 13.20
CA GLY A 209 -7.12 20.70 12.15
C GLY A 209 -8.42 21.34 12.65
N GLU A 210 -8.94 22.29 11.88
CA GLU A 210 -10.21 22.94 12.20
C GLU A 210 -11.38 21.98 12.02
N VAL A 211 -12.37 22.05 12.92
CA VAL A 211 -13.55 21.20 12.84
C VAL A 211 -14.42 21.67 11.69
N ILE A 212 -14.58 20.83 10.67
CA ILE A 212 -15.41 21.10 9.49
C ILE A 212 -16.79 20.46 9.64
N ASP A 213 -16.86 19.31 10.31
CA ASP A 213 -18.09 18.54 10.48
C ASP A 213 -17.96 17.58 11.68
N GLU A 214 -19.06 16.95 12.04
CA GLU A 214 -19.13 16.00 13.16
C GLU A 214 -19.97 14.77 12.79
N ILE A 215 -19.61 13.60 13.33
CA ILE A 215 -20.30 12.34 13.10
C ILE A 215 -20.29 11.49 14.38
N ASP A 216 -21.30 10.67 14.63
CA ASP A 216 -21.24 9.69 15.72
C ASP A 216 -20.09 8.69 15.46
N ALA A 217 -19.20 8.51 16.44
CA ALA A 217 -18.02 7.68 16.26
C ALA A 217 -18.40 6.20 16.02
N ARG A 218 -19.45 5.70 16.70
CA ARG A 218 -19.93 4.33 16.53
C ARG A 218 -20.59 4.15 15.18
N GLU A 219 -21.37 5.12 14.71
CA GLU A 219 -21.97 5.07 13.36
C GLU A 219 -20.88 4.97 12.28
N LEU A 220 -19.82 5.79 12.37
CA LEU A 220 -18.70 5.71 11.42
C LEU A 220 -17.97 4.37 11.52
N TYR A 221 -17.72 3.88 12.73
CA TYR A 221 -17.06 2.59 12.95
C TYR A 221 -17.90 1.43 12.41
N ASP A 222 -19.21 1.40 12.69
CA ASP A 222 -20.12 0.37 12.21
C ASP A 222 -20.25 0.40 10.68
N LEU A 223 -20.20 1.58 10.06
CA LEU A 223 -20.12 1.72 8.61
C LEU A 223 -18.83 1.10 8.05
N ILE A 224 -17.68 1.38 8.66
CA ILE A 224 -16.38 0.80 8.27
C ILE A 224 -16.44 -0.73 8.34
N ILE A 225 -16.89 -1.28 9.48
CA ILE A 225 -16.97 -2.73 9.69
C ILE A 225 -18.01 -3.37 8.77
N GLY A 226 -19.16 -2.74 8.58
CA GLY A 226 -20.22 -3.22 7.70
C GLY A 226 -19.73 -3.36 6.26
N LYS A 227 -18.99 -2.36 5.75
CA LYS A 227 -18.38 -2.43 4.41
C LYS A 227 -17.28 -3.48 4.32
N ALA A 228 -16.41 -3.56 5.33
CA ALA A 228 -15.38 -4.58 5.40
C ALA A 228 -15.96 -6.01 5.39
N TRP A 229 -17.10 -6.22 6.03
CA TRP A 229 -17.83 -7.49 5.99
C TRP A 229 -18.48 -7.77 4.63
N GLU A 230 -19.02 -6.73 3.97
CA GLU A 230 -19.71 -6.83 2.68
C GLU A 230 -18.76 -7.17 1.53
N ASN A 231 -17.58 -6.54 1.45
CA ASN A 231 -16.69 -6.65 0.29
C ASN A 231 -15.19 -6.85 0.63
N GLY A 232 -14.84 -7.00 1.90
CA GLY A 232 -13.47 -7.21 2.36
C GLY A 232 -12.67 -5.92 2.62
N GLU A 233 -13.26 -4.74 2.47
CA GLU A 233 -12.60 -3.44 2.67
C GLU A 233 -13.59 -2.34 3.13
N PRO A 234 -13.13 -1.24 3.78
CA PRO A 234 -11.74 -0.86 4.00
C PRO A 234 -11.03 -1.67 5.09
N GLY A 235 -9.73 -1.86 4.91
CA GLY A 235 -8.84 -2.23 6.01
C GLY A 235 -8.71 -1.11 7.05
N MET A 236 -8.23 -1.43 8.24
CA MET A 236 -7.96 -0.44 9.30
C MET A 236 -6.47 -0.46 9.66
N PHE A 237 -5.81 0.67 9.46
CA PHE A 237 -4.41 0.87 9.83
C PHE A 237 -4.31 1.69 11.13
N PHE A 238 -4.01 1.02 12.24
CA PHE A 238 -3.87 1.64 13.56
C PHE A 238 -2.52 2.35 13.70
N VAL A 239 -2.47 3.63 13.34
CA VAL A 239 -1.21 4.38 13.18
C VAL A 239 -0.44 4.54 14.48
N ASN A 240 -1.11 4.73 15.62
CA ASN A 240 -0.44 4.88 16.91
C ASN A 240 0.27 3.59 17.34
N THR A 241 -0.37 2.43 17.11
CA THR A 241 0.26 1.13 17.37
C THR A 241 1.46 0.91 16.45
N ALA A 242 1.31 1.21 15.16
CA ALA A 242 2.41 1.12 14.20
C ALA A 242 3.59 2.02 14.60
N GLN A 243 3.31 3.26 15.00
CA GLN A 243 4.34 4.20 15.45
C GLN A 243 5.07 3.71 16.71
N ARG A 244 4.34 3.19 17.72
CA ARG A 244 4.95 2.64 18.94
C ARG A 244 5.87 1.46 18.65
N GLY A 245 5.53 0.65 17.65
CA GLY A 245 6.34 -0.49 17.23
C GLY A 245 7.52 -0.14 16.31
N ASN A 246 7.55 1.07 15.74
CA ASN A 246 8.56 1.50 14.79
C ASN A 246 9.72 2.22 15.51
N LEU A 247 10.64 1.42 16.08
CA LEU A 247 11.77 1.94 16.86
C LEU A 247 12.68 2.86 16.03
N GLU A 248 12.90 2.55 14.75
CA GLU A 248 13.73 3.36 13.86
C GLU A 248 13.11 4.73 13.60
N ALA A 249 11.81 4.80 13.25
CA ALA A 249 11.13 6.07 13.06
C ALA A 249 11.17 6.94 14.32
N LEU A 250 11.02 6.33 15.50
CA LEU A 250 11.15 7.02 16.79
C LEU A 250 12.57 7.58 17.00
N GLU A 251 13.60 6.84 16.62
CA GLU A 251 15.01 7.23 16.77
C GLU A 251 15.38 8.42 15.87
N ILE A 252 14.90 8.42 14.63
CA ILE A 252 15.20 9.49 13.66
C ILE A 252 14.20 10.65 13.68
N GLY A 253 13.21 10.62 14.58
CA GLY A 253 12.20 11.68 14.73
C GLY A 253 11.17 11.73 13.60
N GLU A 254 11.00 10.64 12.84
CA GLU A 254 10.01 10.51 11.79
C GLU A 254 8.70 9.86 12.28
N ARG A 255 7.65 10.01 11.46
CA ARG A 255 6.32 9.47 11.73
C ARG A 255 5.95 8.42 10.70
N THR A 256 5.40 7.31 11.18
CA THR A 256 4.75 6.30 10.36
C THR A 256 3.43 6.88 9.86
N THR A 257 3.31 7.08 8.56
CA THR A 257 2.13 7.73 7.96
C THR A 257 1.21 6.77 7.21
N GLY A 258 1.65 5.55 6.93
CA GLY A 258 0.77 4.58 6.29
C GLY A 258 1.40 3.22 6.09
N VAL A 259 0.79 2.46 5.18
CA VAL A 259 1.10 1.05 4.93
C VAL A 259 1.03 0.76 3.44
N ASN A 260 1.78 -0.24 3.01
CA ASN A 260 1.84 -0.74 1.63
C ASN A 260 0.95 -1.99 1.45
N PRO A 261 0.72 -2.45 0.20
CA PRO A 261 -0.01 -3.67 -0.10
C PRO A 261 0.72 -4.95 0.29
#